data_AF-A0A965X4F2-F1
#
_entry.id   AF-A0A965X4F2-F1
#
_cell.length_a   1.000
_cell.length_b   1.000
_cell.length_c   1.000
_cell.angle_alpha   90.00
_cell.angle_beta   90.00
_cell.angle_gamma   90.00
#
_symmetry.space_group_name_H-M   'P 1'
#
loop_
_entity.id
_entity.type
_entity.pdbx_description
1 polymer ?
#
loop_
_entity_poly.entity_id
_entity_poly.type
_entity_poly.pdbx_seq_one_letter_code
_entity_poly.pdbx_strand_id
1 'polypeptide(L)'
;QKLDLILCTGGMSVDPDDRTPAAIAQSGAQIVTYGAPVLPGAMLMLGYFEDGAVIMGLPGCVMYAKATVLDLLLPRVVAGLPVTREDVAALGCGGLCLGCEECHYPNCAFGKESV
;
A
#
# COMPACT_ATOMS: atom_id res chain seq x y z
N GLN A 1 -14.81 17.07 10.80
CA GLN A 1 -14.01 16.15 11.64
C GLN A 1 -12.65 16.02 10.99
N LYS A 2 -11.56 16.00 11.78
CA LYS A 2 -10.22 15.71 11.25
C LYS A 2 -10.11 14.19 11.08
N LEU A 3 -9.61 13.73 9.94
CA LEU A 3 -9.35 12.32 9.66
C LEU A 3 -7.82 12.12 9.65
N ASP A 4 -7.33 11.09 10.32
CA ASP A 4 -5.90 10.79 10.35
C ASP A 4 -5.49 9.82 9.22
N LEU A 5 -6.40 8.93 8.82
CA LEU A 5 -6.18 7.91 7.80
C LEU A 5 -7.43 7.73 6.94
N ILE A 6 -7.23 7.72 5.62
CA ILE A 6 -8.26 7.47 4.61
C ILE A 6 -7.83 6.25 3.79
N LEU A 7 -8.64 5.20 3.81
CA LEU A 7 -8.41 3.99 3.01
C LEU A 7 -9.45 3.94 1.89
N CYS A 8 -9.01 4.03 0.65
CA CYS A 8 -9.85 3.86 -0.53
C CYS A 8 -9.58 2.48 -1.13
N THR A 9 -10.59 1.62 -1.21
CA THR A 9 -10.45 0.27 -1.79
C THR A 9 -11.28 0.13 -3.06
N GLY A 10 -10.75 -0.63 -4.02
CA GLY A 10 -11.38 -0.83 -5.33
C GLY A 10 -11.14 0.33 -6.29
N GLY A 11 -11.30 0.06 -7.58
CA GLY A 11 -11.10 1.05 -8.62
C GLY A 11 -9.66 1.54 -8.78
N MET A 12 -8.67 0.72 -8.41
CA MET A 12 -7.23 1.04 -8.34
C MET A 12 -6.40 0.45 -9.49
N SER A 13 -7.02 -0.27 -10.41
CA SER A 13 -6.36 -0.97 -11.51
C SER A 13 -6.19 -0.02 -12.72
N VAL A 14 -6.20 -0.59 -13.91
CA VAL A 14 -6.03 0.10 -15.20
C VAL A 14 -7.33 0.16 -16.01
N ASP A 15 -8.46 -0.26 -15.42
CA ASP A 15 -9.74 -0.26 -16.12
C ASP A 15 -10.18 1.18 -16.42
N PRO A 16 -10.83 1.46 -17.57
CA PRO A 16 -11.16 2.84 -17.97
C PRO A 16 -12.07 3.59 -16.99
N ASP A 17 -12.84 2.87 -16.19
CA ASP A 17 -13.75 3.39 -15.16
C ASP A 17 -13.13 3.43 -13.76
N ASP A 18 -11.89 2.96 -13.59
CA ASP A 18 -11.14 3.07 -12.34
C ASP A 18 -10.71 4.51 -12.08
N ARG A 19 -11.45 5.19 -11.19
CA ARG A 19 -11.24 6.61 -10.88
C ARG A 19 -10.54 6.86 -9.55
N THR A 20 -10.30 5.83 -8.75
CA THR A 20 -9.73 5.99 -7.41
C THR A 20 -8.33 6.61 -7.45
N PRO A 21 -7.37 6.16 -8.29
CA PRO A 21 -6.04 6.77 -8.37
C PRO A 21 -6.11 8.25 -8.79
N ALA A 22 -6.95 8.57 -9.77
CA ALA A 22 -7.13 9.94 -10.25
C ALA A 22 -7.74 10.84 -9.17
N ALA A 23 -8.74 10.36 -8.44
CA ALA A 23 -9.37 11.08 -7.34
C ALA A 23 -8.37 11.33 -6.19
N ILE A 24 -7.55 10.34 -5.83
CA ILE A 24 -6.48 10.50 -4.84
C ILE A 24 -5.45 11.52 -5.31
N ALA A 25 -4.99 11.44 -6.56
CA ALA A 25 -4.03 12.40 -7.12
C ALA A 25 -4.56 13.84 -7.12
N GLN A 26 -5.87 14.02 -7.27
CA GLN A 26 -6.54 15.33 -7.27
C GLN A 26 -6.98 15.80 -5.88
N SER A 27 -6.81 14.98 -4.85
CA SER A 27 -7.26 15.30 -3.48
C SER A 27 -6.45 16.41 -2.80
N GLY A 28 -5.29 16.76 -3.34
CA GLY A 28 -4.32 17.66 -2.71
C GLY A 28 -3.28 16.95 -1.85
N ALA A 29 -3.33 15.62 -1.74
CA ALA A 29 -2.28 14.84 -1.11
C ALA A 29 -0.99 14.86 -1.93
N GLN A 30 0.15 14.98 -1.25
CA GLN A 30 1.46 14.74 -1.83
C GLN A 30 1.64 13.23 -2.04
N ILE A 31 1.63 12.80 -3.31
CA ILE A 31 1.74 11.37 -3.66
C ILE A 31 3.19 10.90 -3.53
N VAL A 32 3.41 9.89 -2.70
CA VAL A 32 4.71 9.22 -2.53
C VAL A 32 4.91 8.18 -3.63
N THR A 33 3.92 7.32 -3.82
CA THR A 33 3.96 6.27 -4.84
C THR A 33 2.58 5.97 -5.39
N TYR A 34 2.56 5.52 -6.65
CA TYR A 34 1.48 4.74 -7.24
C TYR A 34 2.15 3.50 -7.85
N GLY A 35 1.87 2.36 -7.25
CA GLY A 35 2.60 1.14 -7.50
C GLY A 35 3.49 0.75 -6.32
N ALA A 36 3.62 -0.55 -6.10
CA ALA A 36 4.61 -1.16 -5.22
C ALA A 36 5.12 -2.45 -5.87
N PRO A 37 6.41 -2.80 -5.74
CA PRO A 37 6.97 -4.05 -6.26
C PRO A 37 6.60 -5.24 -5.35
N VAL A 38 5.32 -5.36 -5.00
CA VAL A 38 4.78 -6.33 -4.04
C VAL A 38 3.55 -7.01 -4.62
N LEU A 39 3.47 -8.32 -4.48
CA LEU A 39 2.32 -9.13 -4.88
C LEU A 39 1.89 -10.02 -3.70
N PRO A 40 0.62 -9.95 -3.26
CA PRO A 40 -0.49 -9.13 -3.77
C PRO A 40 -0.41 -7.66 -3.34
N GLY A 41 -0.97 -6.79 -4.19
CA GLY A 41 -1.13 -5.37 -3.87
C GLY A 41 -0.38 -4.38 -4.75
N ALA A 42 0.10 -4.81 -5.92
CA ALA A 42 1.00 -4.02 -6.76
C ALA A 42 0.50 -2.61 -7.11
N MET A 43 -0.82 -2.38 -7.15
CA MET A 43 -1.41 -1.07 -7.49
C MET A 43 -1.72 -0.19 -6.27
N LEU A 44 -1.01 -0.37 -5.15
CA LEU A 44 -1.15 0.50 -3.98
C LEU A 44 -0.73 1.94 -4.31
N MET A 45 -1.49 2.90 -3.81
CA MET A 45 -1.14 4.33 -3.85
C MET A 45 -1.02 4.86 -2.42
N LEU A 46 -0.01 5.69 -2.16
CA LEU A 46 0.19 6.31 -0.85
C LEU A 46 0.45 7.81 -1.04
N GLY A 47 -0.25 8.63 -0.26
CA GLY A 47 -0.01 10.06 -0.19
C GLY A 47 -0.26 10.63 1.20
N TYR A 48 0.33 11.79 1.44
CA TYR A 48 0.24 12.53 2.71
C TYR A 48 -0.32 13.93 2.46
N PHE A 49 -1.23 14.38 3.32
CA PHE A 49 -1.71 15.77 3.34
C PHE A 49 -0.81 16.64 4.23
N GLU A 50 -0.83 17.95 4.02
CA GLU A 50 -0.02 18.93 4.79
C GLU A 50 -0.32 18.90 6.30
N ASP A 51 -1.53 18.52 6.69
CA ASP A 51 -1.99 18.46 8.09
C ASP A 51 -1.66 17.13 8.80
N GLY A 52 -0.91 16.26 8.11
CA GLY A 52 -0.45 14.95 8.58
C GLY A 52 -1.39 13.79 8.26
N ALA A 53 -2.57 14.03 7.69
CA ALA A 53 -3.47 12.95 7.31
C ALA A 53 -2.87 12.09 6.18
N VAL A 54 -3.18 10.80 6.17
CA VAL A 54 -2.66 9.84 5.17
C VAL A 54 -3.79 9.31 4.32
N ILE A 55 -3.57 9.20 3.00
CA ILE A 55 -4.49 8.53 2.08
C ILE A 55 -3.80 7.36 1.40
N MET A 56 -4.47 6.21 1.42
CA MET A 56 -3.99 4.99 0.78
C MET A 56 -5.05 4.44 -0.18
N GLY A 57 -4.67 4.30 -1.44
CA GLY A 57 -5.45 3.58 -2.45
C GLY A 57 -5.07 2.10 -2.46
N LEU A 58 -6.04 1.22 -2.31
CA LEU A 58 -5.86 -0.21 -2.08
C LEU A 58 -6.51 -1.04 -3.19
N PRO A 59 -5.76 -1.90 -3.90
CA PRO A 59 -6.36 -2.81 -4.86
C PRO A 59 -7.27 -3.81 -4.14
N GLY A 60 -8.27 -4.33 -4.87
CA GLY A 60 -9.29 -5.20 -4.28
C GLY A 60 -8.75 -6.46 -3.62
N CYS A 61 -7.55 -6.91 -3.98
CA CYS A 61 -6.87 -8.05 -3.35
C CYS A 61 -6.63 -7.89 -1.85
N VAL A 62 -6.56 -6.66 -1.34
CA VAL A 62 -6.44 -6.40 0.11
C VAL A 62 -7.63 -6.95 0.90
N MET A 63 -8.80 -7.11 0.28
CA MET A 63 -9.99 -7.61 0.97
C MET A 63 -10.01 -9.14 1.16
N TYR A 64 -9.21 -9.89 0.40
CA TYR A 64 -9.31 -11.36 0.37
C TYR A 64 -7.97 -12.08 0.48
N ALA A 65 -6.84 -11.44 0.15
CA ALA A 65 -5.53 -12.04 0.33
C ALA A 65 -5.13 -12.03 1.81
N LYS A 66 -4.50 -13.11 2.27
CA LYS A 66 -4.10 -13.27 3.68
C LYS A 66 -3.03 -12.28 4.14
N ALA A 67 -2.17 -11.84 3.21
CA ALA A 67 -1.12 -10.85 3.44
C ALA A 67 -0.84 -10.13 2.12
N THR A 68 -0.63 -8.83 2.19
CA THR A 68 -0.49 -7.91 1.06
C THR A 68 0.52 -6.80 1.39
N VAL A 69 0.77 -5.92 0.42
CA VAL A 69 1.53 -4.69 0.65
C VAL A 69 0.96 -3.80 1.77
N LEU A 70 -0.37 -3.84 2.01
CA LEU A 70 -0.96 -3.05 3.09
C LEU A 70 -0.42 -3.52 4.45
N ASP A 71 -0.28 -4.82 4.64
CA ASP A 71 0.24 -5.41 5.88
C ASP A 71 1.71 -5.06 6.14
N LEU A 72 2.46 -4.71 5.09
CA LEU A 72 3.85 -4.24 5.17
C LEU A 72 3.93 -2.75 5.51
N LEU A 73 3.12 -1.92 4.86
CA LEU A 73 3.23 -0.45 4.95
C LEU A 73 2.38 0.16 6.08
N LEU A 74 1.18 -0.36 6.31
CA LEU A 74 0.24 0.19 7.29
C LEU A 74 0.84 0.29 8.70
N PRO A 75 1.58 -0.72 9.23
CA PRO A 75 2.18 -0.61 10.56
C PRO A 75 3.12 0.60 10.70
N ARG A 76 3.90 0.92 9.65
CA ARG A 76 4.79 2.09 9.64
C ARG A 76 3.99 3.38 9.64
N VAL A 77 2.98 3.46 8.77
CA VAL A 77 2.09 4.62 8.65
C VAL A 77 1.39 4.94 9.97
N VAL A 78 0.77 3.95 10.61
CA VAL A 78 0.03 4.17 11.88
C VAL A 78 0.97 4.41 13.07
N ALA A 79 2.23 3.97 12.98
CA ALA A 79 3.28 4.32 13.93
C ALA A 79 3.83 5.75 13.74
N GLY A 80 3.33 6.50 12.76
CA GLY A 80 3.82 7.84 12.43
C GLY A 80 5.22 7.83 11.81
N LEU A 81 5.67 6.69 11.28
CA LEU A 81 6.92 6.57 10.52
C LEU A 81 6.62 6.86 9.04
N PRO A 82 7.09 8.00 8.50
CA PRO A 82 6.84 8.32 7.10
C PRO A 82 7.43 7.24 6.19
N VAL A 83 6.65 6.83 5.20
CA VAL A 83 7.08 5.88 4.17
C VAL A 83 7.49 6.69 2.95
N THR A 84 8.72 6.50 2.52
CA THR A 84 9.31 7.13 1.34
C THR A 84 9.13 6.26 0.10
N ARG A 85 9.45 6.80 -1.08
CA ARG A 85 9.45 6.02 -2.32
C ARG A 85 10.53 4.95 -2.28
N GLU A 86 11.66 5.25 -1.64
CA GLU A 86 12.81 4.36 -1.46
C GLU A 86 12.44 3.17 -0.56
N ASP A 87 11.70 3.41 0.54
CA ASP A 87 11.17 2.34 1.38
C ASP A 87 10.27 1.38 0.57
N VAL A 88 9.40 1.92 -0.29
CA VAL A 88 8.53 1.09 -1.14
C VAL A 88 9.34 0.31 -2.18
N ALA A 89 10.36 0.92 -2.78
CA ALA A 89 11.20 0.27 -3.77
C ALA A 89 12.01 -0.90 -3.17
N ALA A 90 12.47 -0.77 -1.92
CA ALA A 90 13.21 -1.81 -1.20
C ALA A 90 12.43 -3.12 -1.04
N LEU A 91 11.09 -3.05 -1.06
CA LEU A 91 10.22 -4.23 -1.00
C LEU A 91 10.31 -5.13 -2.25
N GLY A 92 10.99 -4.71 -3.31
CA GLY A 92 11.13 -5.52 -4.53
C GLY A 92 11.87 -6.84 -4.30
N CYS A 93 12.74 -6.89 -3.29
CA CYS A 93 13.33 -8.12 -2.80
C CYS A 93 12.48 -8.63 -1.63
N GLY A 94 11.88 -9.82 -1.77
CA GLY A 94 10.97 -10.38 -0.77
C GLY A 94 9.51 -9.94 -0.91
N GLY A 95 9.17 -9.11 -1.90
CA GLY A 95 7.81 -8.60 -2.13
C GLY A 95 6.79 -9.60 -2.67
N LEU A 96 7.15 -10.88 -2.86
CA LEU A 96 6.23 -11.90 -3.37
C LEU A 96 5.70 -12.78 -2.23
N CYS A 97 4.40 -12.70 -1.96
CA CYS A 97 3.72 -13.66 -1.09
C CYS A 97 3.51 -14.97 -1.85
N LEU A 98 3.92 -16.08 -1.26
CA LEU A 98 3.86 -17.41 -1.89
C LEU A 98 2.49 -18.08 -1.82
N GLY A 99 1.51 -17.45 -1.16
CA GLY A 99 0.15 -17.99 -1.07
C GLY A 99 0.06 -19.34 -0.35
N CYS A 100 0.88 -19.54 0.69
CA CYS A 100 0.95 -20.79 1.43
C CYS A 100 -0.42 -21.25 1.96
N GLU A 101 -0.63 -22.57 2.02
CA GLU A 101 -1.84 -23.19 2.56
C GLU A 101 -2.08 -22.73 4.01
N GLU A 102 -1.07 -22.88 4.86
CA GLU A 102 -0.99 -22.22 6.16
C GLU A 102 -0.17 -20.92 6.04
N CYS A 103 -0.71 -19.81 6.56
CA CYS A 103 -0.01 -18.54 6.50
C CYS A 103 1.02 -18.43 7.62
N HIS A 104 2.28 -18.20 7.26
CA HIS A 104 3.37 -18.02 8.22
C HIS A 104 3.85 -16.57 8.33
N TYR A 105 3.22 -15.61 7.65
CA TYR A 105 3.55 -14.20 7.82
C TYR A 105 3.36 -13.78 9.29
N PRO A 106 4.28 -13.00 9.91
CA PRO A 106 5.49 -12.38 9.34
C PRO A 106 6.76 -13.27 9.36
N ASN A 107 6.66 -14.50 9.81
CA ASN A 107 7.76 -15.47 9.91
C ASN A 107 8.04 -16.20 8.58
N CYS A 108 7.99 -15.52 7.44
CA CYS A 108 8.34 -16.06 6.12
C CYS A 108 9.23 -15.08 5.34
N ALA A 109 9.48 -15.30 4.05
CA ALA A 109 10.29 -14.39 3.23
C ALA A 109 9.55 -13.12 2.78
N PHE A 110 8.21 -13.10 2.91
CA PHE A 110 7.39 -11.99 2.43
C PHE A 110 7.67 -10.71 3.22
N GLY A 111 7.97 -9.62 2.51
CA GLY A 111 8.26 -8.32 3.09
C GLY A 111 9.64 -8.20 3.76
N LYS A 112 10.50 -9.22 3.61
CA LYS A 112 11.90 -9.14 4.06
C LYS A 112 12.73 -8.46 2.99
N GLU A 113 12.96 -7.16 3.19
CA GLU A 113 13.93 -6.38 2.43
C GLU A 113 15.28 -7.11 2.42
N SER A 114 15.96 -7.11 1.26
CA SER A 114 17.35 -7.56 1.20
C SER A 114 18.23 -6.51 1.85
N VAL A 115 18.62 -6.76 3.11
CA VAL A 115 19.76 -6.09 3.76
C VAL A 115 21.05 -6.69 3.25
#